data_AF-A0A246IVM5-F1
#
_entry.id   AF-A0A246IVM5-F1
#
_cell.length_a   1.000
_cell.length_b   1.000
_cell.length_c   1.000
_cell.angle_alpha   90.00
_cell.angle_beta   90.00
_cell.angle_gamma   90.00
#
_symmetry.space_group_name_H-M   'P 1'
#
loop_
_entity.id
_entity.type
_entity.pdbx_description
1 polymer ?
#
loop_
_entity_poly.entity_id
_entity_poly.type
_entity_poly.pdbx_seq_one_letter_code
_entity_poly.pdbx_strand_id
1 'polypeptide(L)'
;MSPWMRKIHKWIGLLIGLQLVLWMCSGVVMSLLDADKVRGREFRAPAAARQPWPTDVAPVSRLLEAGREAAQTVSTGWLMERPVYRVIGEKSTTLIDARNGRRVDLDAALARRLAEASYRGPGKSAQPELVERSLETRAHDGKVWRIAFDDAEDTTVYLSLQGDVLEHRNSTWRLFDLFWMLHIMDYTGRQDFNNPLVVSAAIGGFWLALSGIWLLFTSFSLAEFIPQRWRGTRSLLVHAPDGSRLRSLRAHAGDTVFVTLARQGLPLPSNCGGGQSCGLCEVRVRGAAPAPTSADRAVLAPSRIEAGCRLACNLKLDRNLDIEVRGGAELGEVHEAQVESVRALSPFMREVVLMPTGELGAAYRPGSFIQIHVPAYKMGKHQIDAPQEHRSAWSGLQLPAQWSSGGMLRRSYSLSAPVRQTDGRLTLLVRFCHGKVGGKNHPPGKGSAYMFGLKAGDRLQYSGPFGDFAVRQGGREKVFIGGGAGMAPLRAMVRDLLDSGATEPMHFWYGARSAADAPYVDEMKALGDSFDNFIWRLVLSEERGGPVPSGMVHEAVRDGLLRAHPDLQACDFYLCGPPPMLAATRAMLKKLGVRDEQVAFDDFKI
;
A
#
# COMPACT_ATOMS: atom_id res chain seq x y z
N MET A 1 -18.33 12.44 3.90
CA MET A 1 -17.20 13.35 4.14
C MET A 1 -16.65 13.89 2.82
N SER A 2 -16.38 15.20 2.76
CA SER A 2 -15.62 15.82 1.67
C SER A 2 -14.23 15.17 1.53
N PRO A 3 -13.62 15.18 0.33
CA PRO A 3 -12.27 14.66 0.12
C PRO A 3 -11.22 15.27 1.07
N TRP A 4 -11.42 16.53 1.45
CA TRP A 4 -10.56 17.28 2.37
C TRP A 4 -10.55 16.68 3.78
N MET A 5 -11.72 16.39 4.36
CA MET A 5 -11.78 15.79 5.71
C MET A 5 -11.15 14.40 5.76
N ARG A 6 -11.24 13.61 4.68
CA ARG A 6 -10.55 12.30 4.59
C ARG A 6 -9.04 12.44 4.57
N LYS A 7 -8.52 13.48 3.93
CA LYS A 7 -7.08 13.79 3.92
C LYS A 7 -6.60 14.18 5.31
N ILE A 8 -7.35 15.04 6.01
CA ILE A 8 -7.05 15.44 7.40
C ILE A 8 -7.06 14.24 8.34
N HIS A 9 -8.10 13.39 8.28
CA HIS A 9 -8.18 12.19 9.12
C HIS A 9 -6.96 11.27 8.93
N LYS A 10 -6.48 11.08 7.69
CA LYS A 10 -5.29 10.26 7.42
C LYS A 10 -4.02 10.84 8.05
N TRP A 11 -3.80 12.15 7.92
CA TRP A 11 -2.57 12.78 8.42
C TRP A 11 -2.56 12.91 9.95
N ILE A 12 -3.67 13.34 10.55
CA ILE A 12 -3.82 13.35 12.00
C ILE A 12 -3.74 11.92 12.54
N GLY A 13 -4.36 10.97 11.85
CA GLY A 13 -4.32 9.53 12.16
C GLY A 13 -2.91 8.97 12.22
N LEU A 14 -2.05 9.35 11.28
CA LEU A 14 -0.65 8.94 11.27
C LEU A 14 0.12 9.49 12.48
N LEU A 15 -0.06 10.77 12.79
CA LEU A 15 0.65 11.43 13.89
C LEU A 15 0.22 10.88 15.26
N ILE A 16 -1.09 10.80 15.50
CA ILE A 16 -1.62 10.24 16.76
C ILE A 16 -1.37 8.74 16.85
N GLY A 17 -1.44 8.01 15.73
CA GLY A 17 -1.15 6.58 15.69
C GLY A 17 0.29 6.28 16.11
N LEU A 18 1.26 7.07 15.63
CA LEU A 18 2.65 6.96 16.08
C LEU A 18 2.78 7.22 17.59
N GLN A 19 2.13 8.27 18.09
CA GLN A 19 2.14 8.59 19.52
C GLN A 19 1.50 7.47 20.36
N LEU A 20 0.40 6.87 19.89
CA LEU A 20 -0.26 5.77 20.58
C LEU A 20 0.65 4.53 20.68
N VAL A 21 1.43 4.24 19.64
CA VAL A 21 2.42 3.15 19.68
C VAL A 21 3.48 3.43 20.75
N LEU A 22 4.03 4.64 20.81
CA LEU A 22 4.99 5.03 21.86
C LEU A 22 4.38 4.93 23.26
N TRP A 23 3.12 5.36 23.41
CA TRP A 23 2.37 5.26 24.66
C TRP A 23 2.14 3.80 25.08
N MET A 24 1.74 2.92 24.16
CA MET A 24 1.56 1.49 24.44
C MET A 24 2.88 0.80 24.76
N CYS A 25 3.94 1.04 23.97
CA CYS A 25 5.26 0.44 24.21
C CYS A 25 5.83 0.85 25.57
N SER A 26 5.73 2.13 25.92
CA SER A 26 6.16 2.62 27.24
C SER A 26 5.34 2.01 28.38
N GLY A 27 4.02 1.90 28.23
CA GLY A 27 3.15 1.26 29.22
C GLY A 27 3.47 -0.22 29.42
N VAL A 28 3.76 -0.96 28.35
CA VAL A 28 4.19 -2.37 28.43
C VAL A 28 5.50 -2.49 29.18
N VAL A 29 6.52 -1.70 28.82
CA VAL A 29 7.82 -1.77 29.51
C VAL A 29 7.66 -1.44 30.99
N MET A 30 6.97 -0.35 31.33
CA MET A 30 6.73 0.04 32.72
C MET A 30 5.98 -1.03 33.52
N SER A 31 5.07 -1.77 32.89
CA SER A 31 4.31 -2.85 33.55
C SER A 31 5.12 -4.13 33.75
N LEU A 32 6.23 -4.30 33.02
CA LEU A 32 7.13 -5.46 33.14
C LEU A 32 8.25 -5.23 34.17
N LEU A 33 8.50 -3.99 34.58
CA LEU A 33 9.53 -3.68 35.58
C LEU A 33 9.04 -4.00 36.99
N ASP A 34 9.96 -4.47 37.82
CA ASP A 34 9.69 -4.79 39.22
C ASP A 34 9.35 -3.53 40.03
N ALA A 35 8.21 -3.55 40.72
CA ALA A 35 7.69 -2.37 41.42
C ALA A 35 8.53 -1.96 42.64
N ASP A 36 9.16 -2.90 43.33
CA ASP A 36 10.02 -2.61 44.48
C ASP A 36 11.37 -2.06 44.03
N LYS A 37 11.89 -2.54 42.90
CA LYS A 37 13.06 -1.94 42.25
C LYS A 37 12.79 -0.51 41.79
N VAL A 38 11.69 -0.28 41.07
CA VAL A 38 11.30 1.07 40.62
C VAL A 38 11.12 2.00 41.82
N ARG A 39 10.51 1.56 42.92
CA ARG A 39 10.34 2.42 44.12
C ARG A 39 11.62 2.60 44.95
N GLY A 40 12.73 1.99 44.54
CA GLY A 40 13.99 2.01 45.29
C GLY A 40 13.89 1.33 46.65
N ARG A 41 13.01 0.32 46.80
CA ARG A 41 12.76 -0.39 48.06
C ARG A 41 13.60 -1.65 48.21
N GLU A 42 14.06 -2.26 47.12
CA GLU A 42 14.79 -3.53 47.11
C GLU A 42 15.96 -3.56 48.11
N PHE A 43 16.83 -2.54 48.10
CA PHE A 43 17.96 -2.43 49.03
C PHE A 43 17.77 -1.37 50.11
N ARG A 44 16.53 -0.89 50.32
CA ARG A 44 16.25 0.10 51.35
C ARG A 44 16.12 -0.57 52.70
N ALA A 45 16.92 -0.13 53.67
CA ALA A 45 16.77 -0.54 55.05
C ALA A 45 15.40 -0.09 55.59
N PRO A 46 14.72 -0.92 56.39
CA PRO A 46 13.55 -0.49 57.13
C PRO A 46 13.94 0.66 58.07
N ALA A 47 12.99 1.57 58.32
CA ALA A 47 13.19 2.65 59.28
C ALA A 47 13.63 2.07 60.63
N ALA A 48 14.67 2.65 61.23
CA ALA A 48 15.13 2.25 62.55
C ALA A 48 13.98 2.34 63.56
N ALA A 49 13.94 1.42 64.53
CA ALA A 49 12.95 1.45 65.59
C ALA A 49 13.06 2.78 66.36
N ARG A 50 11.92 3.41 66.65
CA ARG A 50 11.89 4.68 67.39
C ARG A 50 12.45 4.44 68.80
N GLN A 51 13.63 4.98 69.06
CA GLN A 51 14.19 4.99 70.40
C GLN A 51 13.46 6.05 71.27
N PRO A 52 13.20 5.77 72.55
CA PRO A 52 12.68 6.77 73.49
C PRO A 52 13.61 7.98 73.53
N TRP A 53 13.03 9.18 73.57
CA TRP A 53 13.83 10.40 73.66
C TRP A 53 14.67 10.39 74.95
N PRO A 54 15.98 10.72 74.89
CA PRO A 54 16.84 10.66 76.06
C PRO A 54 16.44 11.70 77.11
N THR A 55 16.66 11.37 78.38
CA THR A 55 16.47 12.29 79.51
C THR A 55 17.72 13.15 79.78
N ASP A 56 18.88 12.79 79.22
CA ASP A 56 20.17 13.47 79.38
C ASP A 56 20.42 14.58 78.35
N VAL A 57 19.36 15.26 77.90
CA VAL A 57 19.43 16.32 76.90
C VAL A 57 19.43 17.72 77.50
N ALA A 58 20.12 18.65 76.87
CA ALA A 58 20.07 20.07 77.17
C ALA A 58 18.66 20.64 76.91
N PRO A 59 18.09 21.45 77.81
CA PRO A 59 16.80 22.09 77.60
C PRO A 59 16.81 22.97 76.35
N VAL A 60 15.73 22.91 75.55
CA VAL A 60 15.59 23.69 74.31
C VAL A 60 15.77 25.19 74.55
N SER A 61 15.28 25.72 75.68
CA SER A 61 15.45 27.13 76.07
C SER A 61 16.92 27.56 76.11
N ARG A 62 17.78 26.73 76.70
CA ARG A 62 19.22 26.98 76.83
C ARG A 62 19.95 26.96 75.48
N LEU A 63 19.45 26.16 74.54
CA LEU A 63 20.00 26.03 73.20
C LEU A 63 19.62 27.23 72.32
N LEU A 64 18.39 27.72 72.44
CA LEU A 64 17.92 28.92 71.75
C LEU A 64 18.64 30.18 72.24
N GLU A 65 18.91 30.28 73.55
CA GLU A 65 19.71 31.37 74.13
C GLU A 65 21.17 31.36 73.64
N ALA A 66 21.80 30.18 73.53
CA ALA A 66 23.18 30.03 73.07
C ALA A 66 23.35 30.24 71.56
N GLY A 67 22.34 29.88 70.76
CA GLY A 67 22.39 29.91 69.30
C GLY A 67 22.17 31.28 68.66
N ARG A 68 21.60 32.27 69.39
CA ARG A 68 21.18 33.58 68.85
C ARG A 68 20.30 33.52 67.59
N GLU A 69 19.67 32.38 67.30
CA GLU A 69 18.82 32.17 66.12
C GLU A 69 17.33 32.30 66.51
N ALA A 70 16.58 33.12 65.77
CA ALA A 70 15.13 33.20 65.90
C ALA A 70 14.50 31.94 65.27
N ALA A 71 14.19 30.95 66.10
CA ALA A 71 13.57 29.71 65.68
C ALA A 71 12.05 29.89 65.44
N GLN A 72 11.57 29.50 64.25
CA GLN A 72 10.13 29.42 63.98
C GLN A 72 9.55 28.09 64.46
N THR A 73 10.31 27.00 64.35
CA THR A 73 9.91 25.67 64.80
C THR A 73 11.11 24.89 65.28
N VAL A 74 10.96 24.14 66.37
CA VAL A 74 11.97 23.19 66.85
C VAL A 74 11.35 21.81 66.88
N SER A 75 11.95 20.86 66.16
CA SER A 75 11.54 19.46 66.15
C SER A 75 12.67 18.56 66.64
N THR A 76 12.33 17.51 67.38
CA THR A 76 13.28 16.48 67.83
C THR A 76 13.45 15.40 66.75
N GLY A 77 14.68 14.93 66.57
CA GLY A 77 14.98 13.85 65.64
C GLY A 77 16.20 13.05 66.06
N TRP A 78 16.46 11.99 65.32
CA TRP A 78 17.63 11.14 65.52
C TRP A 78 18.49 11.17 64.27
N LEU A 79 19.79 11.38 64.46
CA LEU A 79 20.80 11.18 63.42
C LEU A 79 21.57 9.92 63.80
N MET A 80 21.09 8.76 63.34
CA MET A 80 21.52 7.45 63.84
C MET A 80 21.25 7.36 65.35
N GLU A 81 22.27 7.09 66.17
CA GLU A 81 22.19 7.02 67.64
C GLU A 81 22.33 8.40 68.31
N ARG A 82 22.45 9.49 67.54
CA ARG A 82 22.64 10.85 68.08
C ARG A 82 21.31 11.58 68.16
N PRO A 83 20.81 11.95 69.36
CA PRO A 83 19.62 12.78 69.48
C PRO A 83 19.94 14.21 69.03
N VAL A 84 19.12 14.77 68.14
CA VAL A 84 19.33 16.10 67.56
C VAL A 84 18.06 16.94 67.64
N TYR A 85 18.24 18.23 67.95
CA TYR A 85 17.23 19.25 67.73
C TYR A 85 17.41 19.83 66.33
N ARG A 86 16.31 19.87 65.58
CA ARG A 86 16.23 20.57 64.30
C ARG A 86 15.54 21.91 64.53
N VAL A 87 16.32 22.97 64.39
CA VAL A 87 15.87 24.35 64.56
C VAL A 87 15.61 24.91 63.17
N ILE A 88 14.35 25.19 62.87
CA ILE A 88 13.90 25.73 61.58
C ILE A 88 13.71 27.24 61.78
N GLY A 89 14.60 28.02 61.17
CA GLY A 89 14.50 29.48 61.08
C GLY A 89 13.86 29.93 59.76
N GLU A 90 13.81 31.24 59.52
CA GLU A 90 13.18 31.82 58.32
C GLU A 90 13.92 31.47 57.01
N LYS A 91 15.25 31.23 57.06
CA LYS A 91 16.09 31.00 55.87
C LYS A 91 16.94 29.72 55.92
N SER A 92 17.03 29.06 57.06
CA SER A 92 17.90 27.89 57.22
C SER A 92 17.39 26.95 58.31
N THR A 93 17.76 25.68 58.15
CA THR A 93 17.54 24.64 59.15
C THR A 93 18.87 24.24 59.74
N THR A 94 19.03 24.40 61.05
CA THR A 94 20.24 24.07 61.80
C THR A 94 20.01 22.81 62.64
N LEU A 95 20.98 21.90 62.64
CA LEU A 95 20.98 20.73 63.51
C LEU A 95 21.87 20.97 64.73
N ILE A 96 21.34 20.67 65.91
CA ILE A 96 22.03 20.84 67.19
C ILE A 96 22.00 19.50 67.93
N ASP A 97 23.14 19.05 68.43
CA ASP A 97 23.23 17.88 69.30
C ASP A 97 22.47 18.13 70.60
N ALA A 98 21.51 17.25 70.90
CA ALA A 98 20.64 17.44 72.05
C ALA A 98 21.35 17.29 73.39
N ARG A 99 22.50 16.61 73.47
CA ARG A 99 23.22 16.38 74.74
C ARG A 99 24.21 17.49 75.07
N ASN A 100 25.00 17.93 74.09
CA ASN A 100 26.08 18.91 74.31
C ASN A 100 25.79 20.30 73.73
N GLY A 101 24.68 20.47 72.99
CA GLY A 101 24.26 21.74 72.42
C GLY A 101 25.14 22.26 71.28
N ARG A 102 26.06 21.45 70.76
CA ARG A 102 26.94 21.85 69.64
C ARG A 102 26.22 21.66 68.31
N ARG A 103 26.45 22.59 67.38
CA ARG A 103 25.97 22.48 66.00
C ARG A 103 26.55 21.23 65.33
N VAL A 104 25.70 20.55 64.56
CA VAL A 104 26.05 19.37 63.78
C VAL A 104 25.96 19.73 62.31
N ASP A 105 27.11 19.96 61.68
CA ASP A 105 27.17 20.09 60.23
C ASP A 105 27.35 18.69 59.60
N LEU A 106 26.59 18.43 58.54
CA LEU A 106 26.66 17.16 57.82
C LEU A 106 27.87 17.18 56.88
N ASP A 107 28.96 16.56 57.33
CA ASP A 107 30.15 16.32 56.50
C ASP A 107 29.98 15.09 55.60
N ALA A 108 30.90 14.92 54.64
CA ALA A 108 30.88 13.77 53.73
C ALA A 108 30.97 12.44 54.51
N ALA A 109 31.76 12.37 55.59
CA ALA A 109 31.92 11.13 56.35
C ALA A 109 30.62 10.69 57.06
N LEU A 110 29.85 11.65 57.57
CA LEU A 110 28.55 11.40 58.21
C LEU A 110 27.46 11.12 57.17
N ALA A 111 27.45 11.83 56.03
CA ALA A 111 26.57 11.54 54.91
C ALA A 111 26.76 10.10 54.39
N ARG A 112 28.02 9.65 54.24
CA ARG A 112 28.34 8.27 53.87
C ARG A 112 27.73 7.25 54.84
N ARG A 113 27.92 7.46 56.15
CA ARG A 113 27.41 6.54 57.19
C ARG A 113 25.88 6.47 57.22
N LEU A 114 25.20 7.61 57.00
CA LEU A 114 23.74 7.65 56.91
C LEU A 114 23.23 6.89 55.68
N ALA A 115 23.90 7.08 54.53
CA ALA A 115 23.58 6.34 53.32
C ALA A 115 23.78 4.82 53.52
N GLU A 116 24.90 4.41 54.12
CA GLU A 116 25.18 3.01 54.46
C GLU A 116 24.15 2.40 55.41
N ALA A 117 23.69 3.14 56.43
CA ALA A 117 22.63 2.65 57.32
C ALA A 117 21.26 2.55 56.64
N SER A 118 20.99 3.38 55.64
CA SER A 118 19.77 3.30 54.85
C SER A 118 19.79 2.19 53.80
N TYR A 119 20.95 1.55 53.58
CA TYR A 119 21.19 0.58 52.52
C TYR A 119 21.43 -0.83 53.07
N ARG A 120 20.86 -1.86 52.43
CA ARG A 120 21.00 -3.29 52.82
C ARG A 120 21.47 -4.20 51.68
N GLY A 121 21.89 -3.64 50.55
CA GLY A 121 22.37 -4.43 49.42
C GLY A 121 23.83 -4.87 49.57
N PRO A 122 24.36 -5.62 48.59
CA PRO A 122 25.72 -6.18 48.63
C PRO A 122 26.82 -5.17 48.24
N GLY A 123 26.45 -3.99 47.74
CA GLY A 123 27.39 -2.97 47.24
C GLY A 123 28.09 -2.18 48.35
N LYS A 124 29.25 -1.65 48.01
CA LYS A 124 30.08 -0.72 48.78
C LYS A 124 29.83 0.71 48.33
N SER A 125 29.78 1.61 49.29
CA SER A 125 29.59 3.04 49.06
C SER A 125 30.82 3.70 48.42
N ALA A 126 30.57 4.56 47.44
CA ALA A 126 31.55 5.48 46.87
C ALA A 126 31.75 6.72 47.76
N GLN A 127 32.65 7.61 47.36
CA GLN A 127 32.79 8.90 48.05
C GLN A 127 31.53 9.76 47.86
N PRO A 128 31.00 10.38 48.92
CA PRO A 128 29.85 11.29 48.81
C PRO A 128 30.18 12.55 48.02
N GLU A 129 29.29 12.90 47.12
CA GLU A 129 29.38 14.10 46.31
C GLU A 129 28.23 15.04 46.68
N LEU A 130 28.53 16.32 46.86
CA LEU A 130 27.50 17.34 47.00
C LEU A 130 27.11 17.84 45.61
N VAL A 131 25.90 17.51 45.17
CA VAL A 131 25.42 17.83 43.83
C VAL A 131 24.26 18.82 43.85
N GLU A 132 24.17 19.63 42.80
CA GLU A 132 22.99 20.47 42.54
C GLU A 132 21.77 19.60 42.20
N ARG A 133 20.57 20.21 42.25
CA ARG A 133 19.31 19.56 41.89
C ARG A 133 19.41 18.89 40.51
N SER A 134 19.04 17.61 40.45
CA SER A 134 19.06 16.80 39.22
C SER A 134 17.65 16.28 38.90
N LEU A 135 17.51 15.59 37.76
CA LEU A 135 16.26 14.86 37.45
C LEU A 135 15.96 13.81 38.52
N GLU A 136 16.95 13.14 39.12
CA GLU A 136 16.67 12.08 40.11
C GLU A 136 16.09 12.61 41.43
N THR A 137 16.39 13.87 41.75
CA THR A 137 15.98 14.57 42.97
C THR A 137 15.06 15.76 42.71
N ARG A 138 14.45 15.85 41.52
CA ARG A 138 13.63 16.99 41.07
C ARG A 138 12.41 17.32 41.93
N ALA A 139 12.01 16.44 42.85
CA ALA A 139 10.96 16.66 43.85
C ALA A 139 11.45 17.42 45.10
N HIS A 140 12.75 17.62 45.23
CA HIS A 140 13.40 18.24 46.39
C HIS A 140 14.20 19.46 45.93
N ASP A 141 14.20 20.51 46.75
CA ASP A 141 14.90 21.76 46.45
C ASP A 141 16.27 21.85 47.13
N GLY A 142 17.20 22.53 46.47
CA GLY A 142 18.55 22.77 46.97
C GLY A 142 19.54 21.66 46.64
N LYS A 143 20.74 21.77 47.22
CA LYS A 143 21.83 20.80 47.07
C LYS A 143 21.52 19.54 47.86
N VAL A 144 21.94 18.41 47.31
CA VAL A 144 21.76 17.08 47.92
C VAL A 144 23.07 16.33 47.94
N TRP A 145 23.27 15.51 48.97
CA TRP A 145 24.37 14.55 48.97
C TRP A 145 23.99 13.35 48.13
N ARG A 146 24.90 12.94 47.23
CA ARG A 146 24.77 11.78 46.36
C ARG A 146 25.82 10.75 46.77
N ILE A 147 25.37 9.54 47.10
CA ILE A 147 26.24 8.43 47.46
C ILE A 147 25.86 7.23 46.58
N ALA A 148 26.76 6.82 45.69
CA ALA A 148 26.59 5.64 44.84
C ALA A 148 27.08 4.37 45.54
N PHE A 149 26.48 3.23 45.20
CA PHE A 149 26.85 1.90 45.64
C PHE A 149 27.17 1.03 44.41
N ASP A 150 28.23 0.24 44.47
CA ASP A 150 28.67 -0.64 43.37
C ASP A 150 27.92 -1.99 43.36
N ASP A 151 26.59 -1.95 43.47
CA ASP A 151 25.75 -3.13 43.30
C ASP A 151 25.30 -3.34 41.85
N ALA A 152 24.65 -4.48 41.58
CA ALA A 152 24.18 -4.84 40.24
C ALA A 152 23.08 -3.90 39.68
N GLU A 153 22.51 -3.03 40.50
CA GLU A 153 21.44 -2.10 40.14
C GLU A 153 21.94 -0.63 40.12
N ASP A 154 23.23 -0.38 40.31
CA ASP A 154 23.85 0.95 40.44
C ASP A 154 23.09 1.87 41.42
N THR A 155 22.79 1.34 42.61
CA THR A 155 21.99 2.05 43.62
C THR A 155 22.67 3.36 44.03
N THR A 156 21.89 4.42 44.11
CA THR A 156 22.31 5.75 44.55
C THR A 156 21.36 6.24 45.63
N VAL A 157 21.91 6.64 46.77
CA VAL A 157 21.16 7.21 47.88
C VAL A 157 21.37 8.72 47.88
N TYR A 158 20.26 9.45 47.94
CA TYR A 158 20.26 10.91 48.05
C TYR A 158 19.85 11.36 49.43
N LEU A 159 20.64 12.24 50.04
CA LEU A 159 20.37 12.81 51.36
C LEU A 159 20.20 14.33 51.30
N SER A 160 19.38 14.88 52.18
CA SER A 160 19.31 16.32 52.42
C SER A 160 20.58 16.82 53.11
N LEU A 161 20.81 18.13 53.11
CA LEU A 161 21.87 18.76 53.91
C LEU A 161 21.68 18.55 55.42
N GLN A 162 20.47 18.16 55.83
CA GLN A 162 20.08 17.88 57.21
C GLN A 162 20.10 16.36 57.53
N GLY A 163 20.58 15.52 56.61
CA GLY A 163 20.79 14.09 56.85
C GLY A 163 19.53 13.22 56.69
N ASP A 164 18.45 13.78 56.13
CA ASP A 164 17.26 13.00 55.78
C ASP A 164 17.51 12.20 54.51
N VAL A 165 17.15 10.91 54.52
CA VAL A 165 17.19 10.08 53.31
C VAL A 165 16.02 10.45 52.40
N LEU A 166 16.32 11.17 51.32
CA LEU A 166 15.33 11.66 50.37
C LEU A 166 14.86 10.53 49.46
N GLU A 167 15.78 9.92 48.72
CA GLU A 167 15.46 8.97 47.65
C GLU A 167 16.50 7.86 47.54
N HIS A 168 16.02 6.66 47.22
CA HIS A 168 16.84 5.58 46.68
C HIS A 168 16.53 5.47 45.18
N ARG A 169 17.57 5.50 44.36
CA ARG A 169 17.48 5.45 42.90
C ARG A 169 18.38 4.36 42.39
N ASN A 170 17.98 3.68 41.32
CA ASN A 170 18.71 2.58 40.71
C ASN A 170 18.47 2.55 39.20
N SER A 171 19.18 1.68 38.50
CA SER A 171 19.11 1.53 37.05
C SER A 171 17.70 1.13 36.58
N THR A 172 16.99 0.30 37.34
CA THR A 172 15.58 -0.03 37.04
C THR A 172 14.66 1.21 37.09
N TRP A 173 14.80 2.07 38.11
CA TRP A 173 14.07 3.33 38.18
C TRP A 173 14.46 4.29 37.06
N ARG A 174 15.73 4.38 36.68
CA ARG A 174 16.18 5.26 35.57
C ARG A 174 15.56 4.84 34.25
N LEU A 175 15.47 3.52 34.01
CA LEU A 175 14.76 2.96 32.87
C LEU A 175 13.26 3.29 32.93
N PHE A 176 12.64 3.09 34.09
CA PHE A 176 11.25 3.48 34.31
C PHE A 176 11.01 4.97 34.02
N ASP A 177 11.88 5.86 34.51
CA ASP A 177 11.77 7.32 34.34
C ASP A 177 11.85 7.74 32.86
N LEU A 178 12.69 7.05 32.07
CA LEU A 178 12.76 7.27 30.63
C LEU A 178 11.43 6.90 29.95
N PHE A 179 10.85 5.76 30.29
CA PHE A 179 9.57 5.35 29.72
C PHE A 179 8.40 6.15 30.27
N TRP A 180 8.46 6.60 31.51
CA TRP A 180 7.51 7.52 32.11
C TRP A 180 7.48 8.83 31.32
N MET A 181 8.64 9.44 31.03
CA MET A 181 8.76 10.62 30.16
C MET A 181 8.05 10.43 28.82
N LEU A 182 8.27 9.29 28.15
CA LEU A 182 7.62 8.96 26.88
C LEU A 182 6.10 8.79 27.03
N HIS A 183 5.67 8.17 28.13
CA HIS A 183 4.28 7.83 28.40
C HIS A 183 3.43 9.06 28.73
N ILE A 184 3.95 9.96 29.57
CA ILE A 184 3.27 11.22 29.93
C ILE A 184 3.67 12.39 29.03
N MET A 185 4.50 12.18 28.02
CA MET A 185 4.94 13.18 27.04
C MET A 185 5.53 14.47 27.65
N ASP A 186 6.03 14.40 28.89
CA ASP A 186 6.71 15.50 29.56
C ASP A 186 8.23 15.31 29.44
N TYR A 187 8.78 15.82 28.34
CA TYR A 187 10.20 15.71 28.00
C TYR A 187 11.12 16.61 28.83
N THR A 188 10.53 17.50 29.64
CA THR A 188 11.26 18.49 30.42
C THR A 188 11.31 18.16 31.90
N GLY A 189 10.15 18.07 32.56
CA GLY A 189 10.05 17.87 34.01
C GLY A 189 9.91 16.41 34.42
N ARG A 190 9.36 15.57 33.54
CA ARG A 190 8.99 14.16 33.79
C ARG A 190 8.08 13.97 35.01
N GLN A 191 7.25 14.96 35.32
CA GLN A 191 6.39 14.94 36.51
C GLN A 191 4.93 15.26 36.19
N ASP A 192 4.67 16.14 35.22
CA ASP A 192 3.33 16.64 34.98
C ASP A 192 2.64 15.90 33.83
N PHE A 193 1.64 15.09 34.18
CA PHE A 193 0.81 14.39 33.22
C PHE A 193 -0.22 15.32 32.54
N ASN A 194 -0.44 16.53 33.06
CA ASN A 194 -1.37 17.54 32.52
C ASN A 194 -0.66 18.61 31.68
N ASN A 195 0.30 18.20 30.85
CA ASN A 195 1.01 19.12 29.96
C ASN A 195 0.28 19.32 28.61
N PRO A 196 0.57 20.41 27.87
CA PRO A 196 -0.09 20.71 26.59
C PRO A 196 0.02 19.62 25.52
N LEU A 197 1.09 18.83 25.52
CA LEU A 197 1.32 17.78 24.53
C LEU A 197 0.35 16.61 24.74
N VAL A 198 0.20 16.13 25.98
CA VAL A 198 -0.77 15.08 26.33
C VAL A 198 -2.20 15.53 26.03
N VAL A 199 -2.54 16.76 26.43
CA VAL A 199 -3.88 17.32 26.19
C VAL A 199 -4.18 17.39 24.69
N SER A 200 -3.23 17.87 23.89
CA SER A 200 -3.38 17.95 22.42
C SER A 200 -3.52 16.56 21.79
N ALA A 201 -2.71 15.59 22.24
CA ALA A 201 -2.79 14.21 21.77
C ALA A 201 -4.12 13.55 22.14
N ALA A 202 -4.64 13.79 23.35
CA ALA A 202 -5.93 13.28 23.80
C ALA A 202 -7.09 13.87 22.98
N ILE A 203 -7.09 15.18 22.72
CA ILE A 203 -8.09 15.83 21.85
C ILE A 203 -8.02 15.24 20.43
N GLY A 204 -6.81 15.09 19.88
CA GLY A 204 -6.59 14.48 18.56
C GLY A 204 -7.07 13.03 18.48
N GLY A 205 -6.78 12.23 19.51
CA GLY A 205 -7.24 10.85 19.65
C GLY A 205 -8.76 10.75 19.75
N PHE A 206 -9.39 11.60 20.55
CA PHE A 206 -10.85 11.66 20.67
C PHE A 206 -11.51 12.03 19.33
N TRP A 207 -10.98 13.05 18.64
CA TRP A 207 -11.46 13.41 17.31
C TRP A 207 -11.27 12.28 16.28
N LEU A 208 -10.14 11.56 16.32
CA LEU A 208 -9.91 10.39 15.46
C LEU A 208 -10.87 9.25 15.75
N ALA A 209 -11.18 8.98 17.02
CA ALA A 209 -12.16 7.96 17.38
C ALA A 209 -13.55 8.32 16.83
N LEU A 210 -14.02 9.55 17.04
CA LEU A 210 -15.32 10.02 16.53
C LEU A 210 -15.38 10.01 14.99
N SER A 211 -14.34 10.53 14.33
CA SER A 211 -14.28 10.53 12.87
C SER A 211 -14.10 9.13 12.28
N GLY A 212 -13.41 8.22 12.98
CA GLY A 212 -13.29 6.82 12.63
C GLY A 212 -14.62 6.07 12.73
N ILE A 213 -15.38 6.27 13.81
CA ILE A 213 -16.74 5.73 13.98
C ILE A 213 -17.65 6.25 12.86
N TRP A 214 -17.60 7.55 12.58
CA TRP A 214 -18.35 8.14 11.46
C TRP A 214 -17.94 7.52 10.12
N LEU A 215 -16.63 7.35 9.87
CA LEU A 215 -16.13 6.71 8.66
C LEU A 215 -16.62 5.27 8.55
N LEU A 216 -16.68 4.53 9.66
CA LEU A 216 -17.22 3.17 9.72
C LEU A 216 -18.67 3.14 9.24
N PHE A 217 -19.53 4.05 9.71
CA PHE A 217 -20.91 4.18 9.22
C PHE A 217 -21.03 4.61 7.76
N THR A 218 -20.07 5.38 7.23
CA THR A 218 -20.08 5.80 5.82
C THR A 218 -19.39 4.83 4.86
N SER A 219 -18.51 3.95 5.37
CA SER A 219 -17.69 3.05 4.56
C SER A 219 -18.24 1.63 4.54
N PHE A 220 -18.84 1.17 5.64
CA PHE A 220 -19.56 -0.10 5.65
C PHE A 220 -21.02 0.14 5.34
N SER A 221 -21.57 -0.58 4.36
CA SER A 221 -23.02 -0.65 4.24
C SER A 221 -23.54 -1.56 5.35
N LEU A 222 -24.56 -1.14 6.10
CA LEU A 222 -25.27 -1.98 7.09
C LEU A 222 -25.58 -3.40 6.56
N ALA A 223 -25.82 -3.52 5.26
CA ALA A 223 -26.00 -4.79 4.57
C ALA A 223 -24.84 -5.78 4.80
N GLU A 224 -23.58 -5.35 4.87
CA GLU A 224 -22.41 -6.23 5.06
C GLU A 224 -22.43 -6.96 6.41
N PHE A 225 -23.04 -6.38 7.43
CA PHE A 225 -23.21 -6.99 8.76
C PHE A 225 -24.48 -7.84 8.89
N ILE A 226 -25.41 -7.75 7.92
CA ILE A 226 -26.63 -8.55 7.90
C ILE A 226 -26.34 -9.84 7.12
N PRO A 227 -26.55 -11.04 7.70
CA PRO A 227 -26.42 -12.31 6.98
C PRO A 227 -27.27 -12.30 5.70
N GLN A 228 -26.77 -12.86 4.59
CA GLN A 228 -27.47 -12.86 3.29
C GLN A 228 -28.92 -13.34 3.38
N ARG A 229 -29.21 -14.33 4.24
CA ARG A 229 -30.56 -14.86 4.51
C ARG A 229 -31.57 -13.84 5.04
N TRP A 230 -31.12 -12.71 5.60
CA TRP A 230 -31.96 -11.67 6.17
C TRP A 230 -31.99 -10.40 5.31
N ARG A 231 -31.25 -10.37 4.20
CA ARG A 231 -31.26 -9.23 3.26
C ARG A 231 -32.45 -9.35 2.32
N GLY A 232 -33.13 -8.23 2.09
CA GLY A 232 -34.19 -8.14 1.08
C GLY A 232 -33.68 -8.48 -0.32
N THR A 233 -34.57 -9.00 -1.16
CA THR A 233 -34.26 -9.31 -2.56
C THR A 233 -34.43 -8.10 -3.47
N ARG A 234 -33.60 -8.03 -4.51
CA ARG A 234 -33.62 -7.01 -5.57
C ARG A 234 -33.67 -7.69 -6.93
N SER A 235 -34.35 -7.07 -7.88
CA SER A 235 -34.36 -7.52 -9.27
C SER A 235 -33.28 -6.80 -10.08
N LEU A 236 -32.51 -7.56 -10.84
CA LEU A 236 -31.59 -7.06 -11.84
C LEU A 236 -32.09 -7.51 -13.22
N LEU A 237 -32.45 -6.56 -14.06
CA LEU A 237 -32.81 -6.79 -15.44
C LEU A 237 -31.57 -6.60 -16.32
N VAL A 238 -31.31 -7.55 -17.22
CA VAL A 238 -30.10 -7.57 -18.06
C VAL A 238 -30.52 -7.52 -19.52
N HIS A 239 -29.97 -6.55 -20.24
CA HIS A 239 -30.22 -6.30 -21.66
C HIS A 239 -28.94 -6.47 -22.48
N ALA A 240 -29.13 -6.87 -23.74
CA ALA A 240 -28.09 -6.79 -24.76
C ALA A 240 -27.99 -5.36 -25.33
N PRO A 241 -26.90 -5.05 -26.07
CA PRO A 241 -26.71 -3.71 -26.65
C PRO A 241 -27.79 -3.27 -27.64
N ASP A 242 -28.49 -4.21 -28.25
CA ASP A 242 -29.64 -3.97 -29.14
C ASP A 242 -30.94 -3.65 -28.38
N GLY A 243 -30.90 -3.65 -27.05
CA GLY A 243 -32.05 -3.41 -26.18
C GLY A 243 -32.88 -4.66 -25.87
N SER A 244 -32.58 -5.79 -26.50
CA SER A 244 -33.27 -7.06 -26.22
C SER A 244 -33.02 -7.51 -24.78
N ARG A 245 -34.05 -8.10 -24.16
CA ARG A 245 -33.96 -8.58 -22.77
C ARG A 245 -33.27 -9.94 -22.76
N LEU A 246 -32.12 -10.03 -22.10
CA LEU A 246 -31.37 -11.28 -21.95
C LEU A 246 -31.91 -12.10 -20.78
N ARG A 247 -31.99 -11.51 -19.59
CA ARG A 247 -32.34 -12.24 -18.37
C ARG A 247 -32.90 -11.35 -17.28
N SER A 248 -33.72 -11.93 -16.41
CA SER A 248 -34.18 -11.31 -15.16
C SER A 248 -33.60 -12.07 -13.98
N LEU A 249 -32.80 -11.41 -13.16
CA LEU A 249 -32.09 -12.01 -12.05
C LEU A 249 -32.64 -11.51 -10.72
N ARG A 250 -32.59 -12.37 -9.70
CA ARG A 250 -32.82 -11.99 -8.31
C ARG A 250 -31.50 -12.04 -7.56
N ALA A 251 -31.23 -11.01 -6.77
CA ALA A 251 -30.04 -10.90 -5.93
C ALA A 251 -30.40 -10.41 -4.54
N HIS A 252 -29.50 -10.61 -3.58
CA HIS A 252 -29.65 -10.00 -2.27
C HIS A 252 -29.21 -8.54 -2.30
N ALA A 253 -29.86 -7.70 -1.51
CA ALA A 253 -29.46 -6.31 -1.36
C ALA A 253 -27.97 -6.23 -0.95
N GLY A 254 -27.21 -5.38 -1.65
CA GLY A 254 -25.78 -5.18 -1.42
C GLY A 254 -24.84 -6.13 -2.16
N ASP A 255 -25.34 -7.19 -2.81
CA ASP A 255 -24.53 -7.95 -3.78
C ASP A 255 -24.11 -7.02 -4.93
N THR A 256 -22.91 -7.24 -5.49
CA THR A 256 -22.48 -6.49 -6.67
C THR A 256 -23.03 -7.12 -7.94
N VAL A 257 -23.30 -6.29 -8.94
CA VAL A 257 -23.76 -6.75 -10.26
C VAL A 257 -22.82 -7.81 -10.83
N PHE A 258 -21.52 -7.66 -10.65
CA PHE A 258 -20.51 -8.64 -11.10
C PHE A 258 -20.72 -10.03 -10.48
N VAL A 259 -20.89 -10.11 -9.16
CA VAL A 259 -21.09 -11.39 -8.46
C VAL A 259 -22.45 -11.98 -8.80
N THR A 260 -23.49 -11.14 -8.88
CA THR A 260 -24.84 -11.57 -9.26
C THR A 260 -24.86 -12.20 -10.65
N LEU A 261 -24.26 -11.54 -11.64
CA LEU A 261 -24.20 -12.06 -13.01
C LEU A 261 -23.40 -13.37 -13.08
N ALA A 262 -22.23 -13.43 -12.42
CA ALA A 262 -21.41 -14.65 -12.40
C ALA A 262 -22.14 -15.86 -11.77
N ARG A 263 -22.85 -15.67 -10.65
CA ARG A 263 -23.65 -16.73 -10.00
C ARG A 263 -24.79 -17.26 -10.86
N GLN A 264 -25.26 -16.45 -11.81
CA GLN A 264 -26.41 -16.74 -12.66
C GLN A 264 -26.00 -17.16 -14.08
N GLY A 265 -24.72 -17.50 -14.27
CA GLY A 265 -24.18 -18.01 -15.53
C GLY A 265 -23.90 -16.93 -16.59
N LEU A 266 -23.73 -15.67 -16.21
CA LEU A 266 -23.39 -14.56 -17.11
C LEU A 266 -22.10 -13.84 -16.65
N PRO A 267 -20.96 -14.54 -16.45
CA PRO A 267 -19.76 -13.91 -15.93
C PRO A 267 -19.24 -12.83 -16.88
N LEU A 268 -19.15 -11.59 -16.37
CA LEU A 268 -18.48 -10.51 -17.10
C LEU A 268 -16.98 -10.77 -17.23
N PRO A 269 -16.33 -10.30 -18.31
CA PRO A 269 -14.89 -10.44 -18.46
C PRO A 269 -14.15 -9.70 -17.34
N SER A 270 -13.10 -10.32 -16.82
CA SER A 270 -12.29 -9.76 -15.73
C SER A 270 -10.88 -10.36 -15.67
N ASN A 271 -9.87 -9.51 -15.54
CA ASN A 271 -8.48 -9.92 -15.24
C ASN A 271 -8.18 -9.88 -13.73
N CYS A 272 -8.89 -9.02 -12.98
CA CYS A 272 -8.67 -8.75 -11.55
C CYS A 272 -9.61 -9.52 -10.61
N GLY A 273 -10.57 -10.31 -11.13
CA GLY A 273 -11.53 -11.06 -10.32
C GLY A 273 -12.51 -10.20 -9.51
N GLY A 274 -12.70 -8.93 -9.89
CA GLY A 274 -13.54 -7.98 -9.15
C GLY A 274 -12.78 -7.02 -8.24
N GLY A 275 -11.44 -6.97 -8.35
CA GLY A 275 -10.57 -6.03 -7.62
C GLY A 275 -10.64 -4.56 -8.06
N GLN A 276 -11.62 -4.17 -8.86
CA GLN A 276 -11.91 -2.76 -9.21
C GLN A 276 -10.78 -2.01 -9.93
N SER A 277 -9.89 -2.72 -10.62
CA SER A 277 -8.70 -2.14 -11.26
C SER A 277 -8.63 -2.34 -12.78
N CYS A 278 -9.22 -3.40 -13.32
CA CYS A 278 -9.06 -3.73 -14.74
C CYS A 278 -10.10 -3.06 -15.67
N GLY A 279 -11.29 -2.68 -15.20
CA GLY A 279 -12.29 -2.03 -16.07
C GLY A 279 -13.10 -2.94 -17.00
N LEU A 280 -12.71 -4.20 -17.19
CA LEU A 280 -13.38 -5.12 -18.13
C LEU A 280 -14.84 -5.44 -17.76
N CYS A 281 -15.20 -5.35 -16.48
CA CYS A 281 -16.55 -5.58 -15.99
C CYS A 281 -17.48 -4.36 -16.19
N GLU A 282 -17.24 -3.53 -17.20
CA GLU A 282 -18.06 -2.35 -17.46
C GLU A 282 -19.47 -2.76 -17.87
N VAL A 283 -20.46 -2.11 -17.27
CA VAL A 283 -21.87 -2.22 -17.64
C VAL A 283 -22.48 -0.83 -17.72
N ARG A 284 -23.48 -0.65 -18.59
CA ARG A 284 -24.24 0.59 -18.68
C ARG A 284 -25.54 0.44 -17.89
N VAL A 285 -25.79 1.34 -16.94
CA VAL A 285 -27.08 1.35 -16.22
C VAL A 285 -28.12 2.05 -17.08
N ARG A 286 -29.27 1.43 -17.30
CA ARG A 286 -30.40 2.05 -18.00
C ARG A 286 -31.17 2.94 -17.02
N GLY A 287 -31.45 4.17 -17.43
CA GLY A 287 -32.06 5.19 -16.57
C GLY A 287 -31.06 5.85 -15.61
N ALA A 288 -31.47 6.10 -14.37
CA ALA A 288 -30.67 6.83 -13.40
C ALA A 288 -29.54 5.97 -12.80
N ALA A 289 -28.33 6.08 -13.38
CA ALA A 289 -27.13 5.45 -12.88
C ALA A 289 -26.74 6.00 -11.48
N PRO A 290 -26.31 5.15 -10.52
CA PRO A 290 -25.74 5.62 -9.26
C PRO A 290 -24.54 6.56 -9.47
N ALA A 291 -24.21 7.37 -8.47
CA ALA A 291 -23.03 8.23 -8.54
C ALA A 291 -21.76 7.40 -8.80
N PRO A 292 -20.84 7.87 -9.67
CA PRO A 292 -19.61 7.13 -9.96
C PRO A 292 -18.69 7.10 -8.73
N THR A 293 -18.05 5.97 -8.52
CA THR A 293 -17.07 5.75 -7.45
C THR A 293 -15.70 6.32 -7.85
N SER A 294 -14.73 6.27 -6.94
CA SER A 294 -13.33 6.59 -7.28
C SER A 294 -12.73 5.57 -8.24
N ALA A 295 -13.12 4.30 -8.14
CA ALA A 295 -12.66 3.25 -9.04
C ALA A 295 -13.20 3.46 -10.47
N ASP A 296 -14.48 3.83 -10.61
CA ASP A 296 -15.06 4.17 -11.91
C ASP A 296 -14.25 5.28 -12.59
N ARG A 297 -13.98 6.37 -11.86
CA ARG A 297 -13.21 7.52 -12.37
C ARG A 297 -11.75 7.22 -12.68
N ALA A 298 -11.17 6.20 -12.05
CA ALA A 298 -9.78 5.82 -12.28
C ALA A 298 -9.59 5.02 -13.58
N VAL A 299 -10.62 4.30 -14.02
CA VAL A 299 -10.49 3.32 -15.11
C VAL A 299 -11.36 3.64 -16.32
N LEU A 300 -12.53 4.27 -16.12
CA LEU A 300 -13.46 4.63 -17.19
C LEU A 300 -13.24 6.06 -17.67
N ALA A 301 -13.40 6.29 -18.97
CA ALA A 301 -13.36 7.63 -19.55
C ALA A 301 -14.54 8.49 -19.05
N PRO A 302 -14.39 9.82 -18.92
CA PRO A 302 -15.45 10.71 -18.45
C PRO A 302 -16.75 10.59 -19.26
N SER A 303 -16.67 10.54 -20.59
CA SER A 303 -17.82 10.37 -21.49
C SER A 303 -18.60 9.08 -21.23
N ARG A 304 -17.93 8.00 -20.82
CA ARG A 304 -18.56 6.72 -20.47
C ARG A 304 -19.27 6.80 -19.12
N ILE A 305 -18.68 7.50 -18.17
CA ILE A 305 -19.31 7.76 -16.87
C ILE A 305 -20.59 8.59 -17.03
N GLU A 306 -20.55 9.59 -17.89
CA GLU A 306 -21.71 10.43 -18.27
C GLU A 306 -22.79 9.61 -18.97
N ALA A 307 -22.40 8.67 -19.84
CA ALA A 307 -23.31 7.72 -20.49
C ALA A 307 -23.90 6.65 -19.54
N GLY A 308 -23.66 6.74 -18.23
CA GLY A 308 -24.21 5.82 -17.23
C GLY A 308 -23.40 4.54 -17.03
N CYS A 309 -22.19 4.43 -17.58
CA CYS A 309 -21.34 3.26 -17.39
C CYS A 309 -20.71 3.21 -15.99
N ARG A 310 -20.71 2.03 -15.38
CA ARG A 310 -20.12 1.74 -14.06
C ARG A 310 -19.38 0.41 -14.10
N LEU A 311 -18.44 0.22 -13.18
CA LEU A 311 -17.80 -1.06 -12.94
C LEU A 311 -18.76 -1.98 -12.19
N ALA A 312 -19.20 -3.08 -12.81
CA ALA A 312 -20.12 -4.02 -12.19
C ALA A 312 -19.61 -4.61 -10.87
N CYS A 313 -18.29 -4.72 -10.70
CA CYS A 313 -17.68 -5.20 -9.45
C CYS A 313 -17.78 -4.22 -8.28
N ASN A 314 -18.12 -2.96 -8.55
CA ASN A 314 -18.36 -1.94 -7.54
C ASN A 314 -19.82 -1.44 -7.51
N LEU A 315 -20.62 -1.82 -8.50
CA LEU A 315 -22.03 -1.49 -8.60
C LEU A 315 -22.85 -2.42 -7.69
N LYS A 316 -23.22 -1.92 -6.49
CA LYS A 316 -24.08 -2.65 -5.53
C LYS A 316 -25.55 -2.62 -5.97
N LEU A 317 -26.27 -3.72 -5.74
CA LEU A 317 -27.71 -3.84 -5.91
C LEU A 317 -28.43 -3.40 -4.63
N ASP A 318 -28.55 -2.09 -4.43
CA ASP A 318 -29.31 -1.48 -3.33
C ASP A 318 -30.79 -1.27 -3.67
N ARG A 319 -31.09 -1.10 -4.95
CA ARG A 319 -32.41 -1.01 -5.57
C ARG A 319 -32.52 -1.95 -6.78
N ASN A 320 -33.72 -2.01 -7.36
CA ASN A 320 -33.91 -2.69 -8.64
C ASN A 320 -33.14 -1.93 -9.73
N LEU A 321 -32.36 -2.64 -10.53
CA LEU A 321 -31.55 -2.06 -11.59
C LEU A 321 -31.84 -2.71 -12.92
N ASP A 322 -31.74 -1.91 -13.97
CA ASP A 322 -31.71 -2.36 -15.35
C ASP A 322 -30.33 -2.02 -15.92
N ILE A 323 -29.65 -3.00 -16.50
CA ILE A 323 -28.31 -2.85 -17.05
C ILE A 323 -28.24 -3.40 -18.47
N GLU A 324 -27.34 -2.82 -19.23
CA GLU A 324 -26.90 -3.32 -20.52
C GLU A 324 -25.49 -3.87 -20.41
N VAL A 325 -25.30 -5.08 -20.94
CA VAL A 325 -24.03 -5.80 -20.95
C VAL A 325 -23.56 -6.00 -22.38
N ARG A 326 -22.29 -5.72 -22.64
CA ARG A 326 -21.76 -5.62 -24.01
C ARG A 326 -21.60 -6.94 -24.75
N GLY A 327 -21.35 -8.04 -24.03
CA GLY A 327 -21.21 -9.36 -24.64
C GLY A 327 -22.54 -10.07 -24.93
N GLY A 328 -23.68 -9.41 -24.75
CA GLY A 328 -24.98 -9.98 -25.11
C GLY A 328 -25.26 -11.34 -24.44
N ALA A 329 -25.89 -12.24 -25.19
CA ALA A 329 -26.20 -13.60 -24.76
C ALA A 329 -24.95 -14.48 -24.57
N GLU A 330 -23.84 -14.16 -25.26
CA GLU A 330 -22.62 -14.97 -25.32
C GLU A 330 -21.74 -14.89 -24.06
N LEU A 331 -22.03 -13.97 -23.13
CA LEU A 331 -21.26 -13.80 -21.88
C LEU A 331 -21.13 -15.06 -21.01
N GLY A 332 -22.07 -16.01 -21.15
CA GLY A 332 -22.10 -17.27 -20.40
C GLY A 332 -21.31 -18.41 -21.03
N GLU A 333 -20.92 -18.27 -22.30
CA GLU A 333 -20.44 -19.39 -23.08
C GLU A 333 -18.97 -19.71 -22.78
N VAL A 334 -18.70 -21.01 -22.68
CA VAL A 334 -17.37 -21.57 -22.52
C VAL A 334 -17.15 -22.48 -23.71
N HIS A 335 -16.11 -22.18 -24.47
CA HIS A 335 -15.74 -22.93 -25.66
C HIS A 335 -14.44 -23.68 -25.39
N GLU A 336 -14.25 -24.78 -26.12
CA GLU A 336 -13.01 -25.55 -26.11
C GLU A 336 -12.25 -25.34 -27.42
N ALA A 337 -10.92 -25.29 -27.31
CA ALA A 337 -10.04 -25.26 -28.46
C ALA A 337 -8.84 -26.19 -28.24
N GLN A 338 -8.30 -26.70 -29.34
CA GLN A 338 -7.03 -27.39 -29.40
C GLN A 338 -5.94 -26.44 -29.90
N VAL A 339 -4.75 -26.49 -29.32
CA VAL A 339 -3.58 -25.76 -29.78
C VAL A 339 -3.09 -26.42 -31.08
N GLU A 340 -3.10 -25.67 -32.18
CA GLU A 340 -2.56 -26.13 -33.46
C GLU A 340 -1.05 -25.90 -33.51
N SER A 341 -0.60 -24.69 -33.15
CA SER A 341 0.81 -24.35 -33.17
C SER A 341 1.17 -23.29 -32.12
N VAL A 342 2.43 -23.35 -31.69
CA VAL A 342 3.06 -22.35 -30.81
C VAL A 342 4.40 -21.99 -31.42
N ARG A 343 4.52 -20.78 -31.95
CA ARG A 343 5.72 -20.31 -32.67
C ARG A 343 6.34 -19.13 -31.93
N ALA A 344 7.63 -19.21 -31.63
CA ALA A 344 8.38 -18.07 -31.12
C ALA A 344 8.63 -17.07 -32.26
N LEU A 345 8.24 -15.81 -32.04
CA LEU A 345 8.46 -14.71 -33.01
C LEU A 345 9.54 -13.74 -32.54
N SER A 346 9.79 -13.72 -31.23
CA SER A 346 10.85 -12.97 -30.57
C SER A 346 11.20 -13.71 -29.28
N PRO A 347 12.26 -13.31 -28.55
CA PRO A 347 12.61 -13.96 -27.29
C PRO A 347 11.45 -14.06 -26.29
N PHE A 348 10.59 -13.03 -26.22
CA PHE A 348 9.52 -12.96 -25.23
C PHE A 348 8.12 -12.87 -25.83
N MET A 349 7.94 -13.14 -27.12
CA MET A 349 6.60 -13.22 -27.74
C MET A 349 6.42 -14.47 -28.57
N ARG A 350 5.23 -15.06 -28.42
CA ARG A 350 4.81 -16.25 -29.14
C ARG A 350 3.50 -16.02 -29.85
N GLU A 351 3.42 -16.53 -31.06
CA GLU A 351 2.16 -16.78 -31.72
C GLU A 351 1.60 -18.11 -31.23
N VAL A 352 0.35 -18.09 -30.79
CA VAL A 352 -0.39 -19.30 -30.40
C VAL A 352 -1.62 -19.37 -31.29
N VAL A 353 -1.72 -20.44 -32.08
CA VAL A 353 -2.86 -20.69 -32.96
C VAL A 353 -3.73 -21.77 -32.35
N LEU A 354 -5.01 -21.48 -32.20
CA LEU A 354 -6.00 -22.39 -31.62
C LEU A 354 -7.04 -22.78 -32.68
N MET A 355 -7.39 -24.06 -32.70
CA MET A 355 -8.52 -24.63 -33.44
C MET A 355 -9.72 -24.78 -32.50
N PRO A 356 -10.73 -23.91 -32.60
CA PRO A 356 -11.99 -24.09 -31.88
C PRO A 356 -12.68 -25.40 -32.28
N THR A 357 -13.43 -25.98 -31.34
CA THR A 357 -14.21 -27.21 -31.58
C THR A 357 -15.54 -26.97 -32.32
N GLY A 358 -16.02 -25.72 -32.36
CA GLY A 358 -17.23 -25.31 -33.07
C GLY A 358 -16.99 -24.13 -33.99
N GLU A 359 -17.98 -23.82 -34.83
CA GLU A 359 -17.90 -22.67 -35.74
C GLU A 359 -17.90 -21.35 -34.96
N LEU A 360 -17.02 -20.45 -35.37
CA LEU A 360 -16.94 -19.11 -34.81
C LEU A 360 -17.90 -18.17 -35.56
N GLY A 361 -18.76 -17.49 -34.81
CA GLY A 361 -19.71 -16.53 -35.37
C GLY A 361 -19.07 -15.20 -35.79
N ALA A 362 -19.90 -14.33 -36.39
CA ALA A 362 -19.51 -12.99 -36.84
C ALA A 362 -19.06 -12.04 -35.71
N ALA A 363 -19.26 -12.41 -34.44
CA ALA A 363 -18.83 -11.62 -33.27
C ALA A 363 -17.30 -11.53 -33.14
N TYR A 364 -16.54 -12.48 -33.73
CA TYR A 364 -15.08 -12.54 -33.71
C TYR A 364 -14.43 -11.57 -34.71
N ARG A 365 -14.66 -10.28 -34.51
CA ARG A 365 -14.11 -9.19 -35.35
C ARG A 365 -12.68 -8.79 -34.95
N PRO A 366 -11.91 -8.17 -35.86
CA PRO A 366 -10.62 -7.57 -35.53
C PRO A 366 -10.68 -6.61 -34.35
N GLY A 367 -9.71 -6.75 -33.45
CA GLY A 367 -9.63 -5.99 -32.19
C GLY A 367 -10.45 -6.57 -31.04
N SER A 368 -11.25 -7.61 -31.27
CA SER A 368 -11.78 -8.43 -30.18
C SER A 368 -10.67 -9.20 -29.43
N PHE A 369 -10.98 -9.62 -28.20
CA PHE A 369 -10.15 -10.49 -27.39
C PHE A 369 -10.95 -11.66 -26.82
N ILE A 370 -10.26 -12.71 -26.42
CA ILE A 370 -10.85 -13.85 -25.70
C ILE A 370 -10.24 -13.95 -24.30
N GLN A 371 -10.95 -14.57 -23.36
CA GLN A 371 -10.41 -14.93 -22.06
C GLN A 371 -10.05 -16.40 -22.01
N ILE A 372 -8.75 -16.72 -21.93
CA ILE A 372 -8.27 -18.08 -21.69
C ILE A 372 -8.49 -18.44 -20.23
N HIS A 373 -9.09 -19.62 -19.99
CA HIS A 373 -9.27 -20.20 -18.66
C HIS A 373 -8.01 -21.01 -18.32
N VAL A 374 -7.17 -20.42 -17.49
CA VAL A 374 -5.89 -21.01 -17.06
C VAL A 374 -6.17 -21.94 -15.88
N PRO A 375 -5.91 -23.25 -16.01
CA PRO A 375 -6.13 -24.20 -14.93
C PRO A 375 -5.09 -24.01 -13.80
N ALA A 376 -5.31 -24.73 -12.69
CA ALA A 376 -4.27 -24.91 -11.70
C ALA A 376 -3.09 -25.67 -12.34
N TYR A 377 -1.88 -25.11 -12.30
CA TYR A 377 -0.69 -25.76 -12.85
C TYR A 377 0.53 -25.51 -11.96
N LYS A 378 1.55 -26.35 -12.13
CA LYS A 378 2.91 -26.16 -11.60
C LYS A 378 3.90 -26.46 -12.72
N MET A 379 4.81 -25.54 -12.99
CA MET A 379 5.80 -25.69 -14.07
C MET A 379 7.15 -25.07 -13.71
N GLY A 380 8.18 -25.37 -14.50
CA GLY A 380 9.51 -24.76 -14.39
C GLY A 380 10.05 -24.34 -15.76
N LYS A 381 11.21 -23.67 -15.75
CA LYS A 381 11.84 -23.10 -16.96
C LYS A 381 12.07 -24.11 -18.08
N HIS A 382 12.38 -25.37 -17.76
CA HIS A 382 12.62 -26.44 -18.73
C HIS A 382 11.39 -26.82 -19.57
N GLN A 383 10.18 -26.44 -19.15
CA GLN A 383 8.94 -26.70 -19.92
C GLN A 383 8.67 -25.63 -20.98
N ILE A 384 9.40 -24.52 -20.93
CA ILE A 384 9.28 -23.44 -21.89
C ILE A 384 10.29 -23.66 -23.00
N ASP A 385 9.80 -23.88 -24.21
CA ASP A 385 10.66 -23.95 -25.39
C ASP A 385 11.26 -22.57 -25.73
N ALA A 386 12.59 -22.52 -25.83
CA ALA A 386 13.35 -21.33 -26.20
C ALA A 386 14.28 -21.71 -27.36
N PRO A 387 13.95 -21.32 -28.60
CA PRO A 387 14.78 -21.58 -29.78
C PRO A 387 16.21 -21.09 -29.58
N GLN A 388 17.17 -21.73 -30.27
CA GLN A 388 18.60 -21.48 -30.10
C GLN A 388 18.96 -19.99 -30.20
N GLU A 389 18.39 -19.29 -31.18
CA GLU A 389 18.52 -17.85 -31.42
C GLU A 389 18.05 -16.95 -30.26
N HIS A 390 17.18 -17.44 -29.38
CA HIS A 390 16.65 -16.68 -28.25
C HIS A 390 17.26 -17.11 -26.90
N ARG A 391 18.11 -18.15 -26.86
CA ARG A 391 18.64 -18.71 -25.61
C ARG A 391 19.42 -17.69 -24.77
N SER A 392 20.13 -16.75 -25.41
CA SER A 392 20.89 -15.69 -24.73
C SER A 392 19.97 -14.75 -23.93
N ALA A 393 18.83 -14.35 -24.50
CA ALA A 393 17.85 -13.52 -23.81
C ALA A 393 17.20 -14.28 -22.64
N TRP A 394 16.96 -15.59 -22.79
CA TRP A 394 16.40 -16.44 -21.74
C TRP A 394 17.39 -16.79 -20.63
N SER A 395 18.69 -16.93 -20.92
CA SER A 395 19.72 -17.23 -19.92
C SER A 395 19.92 -16.04 -18.97
N GLY A 396 19.75 -14.81 -19.44
CA GLY A 396 19.79 -13.59 -18.63
C GLY A 396 18.62 -13.41 -17.64
N LEU A 397 17.56 -14.23 -17.73
CA LEU A 397 16.41 -14.12 -16.83
C LEU A 397 16.65 -14.86 -15.49
N GLN A 398 16.48 -14.11 -14.39
CA GLN A 398 16.43 -14.65 -13.03
C GLN A 398 15.02 -15.19 -12.72
N LEU A 399 14.74 -16.42 -13.14
CA LEU A 399 13.47 -17.10 -12.88
C LEU A 399 13.59 -18.08 -11.72
N PRO A 400 12.54 -18.25 -10.89
CA PRO A 400 12.52 -19.30 -9.88
C PRO A 400 12.54 -20.69 -10.56
N ALA A 401 13.06 -21.71 -9.84
CA ALA A 401 13.14 -23.07 -10.36
C ALA A 401 11.77 -23.64 -10.77
N GLN A 402 10.73 -23.30 -10.00
CA GLN A 402 9.35 -23.67 -10.24
C GLN A 402 8.40 -22.53 -9.86
N TRP A 403 7.23 -22.48 -10.51
CA TRP A 403 6.13 -21.57 -10.19
C TRP A 403 4.78 -22.25 -10.45
N SER A 404 3.70 -21.68 -9.90
CA SER A 404 2.34 -22.21 -10.01
C SER A 404 1.29 -21.10 -10.12
N SER A 405 0.11 -21.43 -10.65
CA SER A 405 -1.03 -20.51 -10.66
C SER A 405 -1.76 -20.43 -9.31
N GLY A 406 -1.68 -21.48 -8.48
CA GLY A 406 -2.34 -21.59 -7.18
C GLY A 406 -3.86 -21.84 -7.26
N GLY A 407 -4.46 -21.75 -8.44
CA GLY A 407 -5.88 -21.94 -8.70
C GLY A 407 -6.24 -21.55 -10.12
N MET A 408 -7.49 -21.77 -10.51
CA MET A 408 -8.00 -21.37 -11.81
C MET A 408 -8.09 -19.84 -11.91
N LEU A 409 -7.71 -19.29 -13.06
CA LEU A 409 -7.82 -17.86 -13.34
C LEU A 409 -8.12 -17.62 -14.82
N ARG A 410 -8.57 -16.41 -15.15
CA ARG A 410 -8.84 -16.01 -16.53
C ARG A 410 -7.90 -14.90 -16.98
N ARG A 411 -7.42 -14.97 -18.23
CA ARG A 411 -6.54 -13.94 -18.81
C ARG A 411 -6.97 -13.61 -20.23
N SER A 412 -7.00 -12.32 -20.51
CA SER A 412 -7.46 -11.79 -21.78
C SER A 412 -6.32 -11.74 -22.79
N TYR A 413 -6.58 -12.18 -24.02
CA TYR A 413 -5.65 -12.15 -25.14
C TYR A 413 -6.37 -11.70 -26.41
N SER A 414 -5.87 -10.63 -27.04
CA SER A 414 -6.45 -10.07 -28.26
C SER A 414 -6.19 -10.96 -29.47
N LEU A 415 -7.12 -10.99 -30.41
CA LEU A 415 -6.96 -11.68 -31.68
C LEU A 415 -5.90 -10.95 -32.53
N SER A 416 -4.98 -11.72 -33.09
CA SER A 416 -3.85 -11.24 -33.89
C SER A 416 -4.12 -11.29 -35.41
N ALA A 417 -5.16 -12.01 -35.82
CA ALA A 417 -5.59 -12.13 -37.21
C ALA A 417 -7.12 -12.18 -37.29
N PRO A 418 -7.73 -11.75 -38.41
CA PRO A 418 -9.16 -11.92 -38.65
C PRO A 418 -9.51 -13.40 -38.81
N VAL A 419 -10.51 -13.88 -38.06
CA VAL A 419 -10.91 -15.31 -38.05
C VAL A 419 -11.33 -15.81 -39.44
N ARG A 420 -11.92 -14.94 -40.25
CA ARG A 420 -12.32 -15.24 -41.64
C ARG A 420 -11.13 -15.49 -42.58
N GLN A 421 -9.94 -14.99 -42.23
CA GLN A 421 -8.71 -15.17 -43.02
C GLN A 421 -7.86 -16.35 -42.55
N THR A 422 -8.31 -17.04 -41.49
CA THR A 422 -7.56 -18.12 -40.84
C THR A 422 -8.37 -19.42 -40.80
N ASP A 423 -9.37 -19.54 -41.68
CA ASP A 423 -10.31 -20.68 -41.74
C ASP A 423 -10.89 -21.05 -40.37
N GLY A 424 -11.30 -20.04 -39.58
CA GLY A 424 -11.88 -20.27 -38.26
C GLY A 424 -10.88 -20.42 -37.11
N ARG A 425 -9.58 -20.27 -37.34
CA ARG A 425 -8.55 -20.36 -36.27
C ARG A 425 -8.43 -19.06 -35.47
N LEU A 426 -8.19 -19.20 -34.17
CA LEU A 426 -7.89 -18.07 -33.29
C LEU A 426 -6.37 -17.91 -33.17
N THR A 427 -5.82 -16.84 -33.76
CA THR A 427 -4.39 -16.50 -33.64
C THR A 427 -4.19 -15.49 -32.52
N LEU A 428 -3.30 -15.78 -31.57
CA LEU A 428 -2.98 -14.90 -30.43
C LEU A 428 -1.50 -14.54 -30.43
N LEU A 429 -1.17 -13.30 -30.03
CA LEU A 429 0.22 -12.91 -29.72
C LEU A 429 0.38 -12.79 -28.20
N VAL A 430 1.17 -13.67 -27.62
CA VAL A 430 1.36 -13.78 -26.18
C VAL A 430 2.74 -13.26 -25.80
N ARG A 431 2.81 -12.28 -24.90
CA ARG A 431 4.07 -11.82 -24.29
C ARG A 431 4.37 -12.54 -22.98
N PHE A 432 5.61 -12.99 -22.79
CA PHE A 432 6.08 -13.54 -21.53
C PHE A 432 6.31 -12.45 -20.48
N CYS A 433 5.60 -12.52 -19.37
CA CYS A 433 5.79 -11.62 -18.24
C CYS A 433 6.78 -12.26 -17.25
N HIS A 434 8.08 -12.04 -17.44
CA HIS A 434 9.14 -12.68 -16.64
C HIS A 434 9.31 -12.14 -15.20
N GLY A 435 8.47 -11.19 -14.74
CA GLY A 435 8.37 -10.82 -13.32
C GLY A 435 9.37 -9.77 -12.79
N LYS A 436 10.23 -9.18 -13.64
CA LYS A 436 11.10 -8.07 -13.20
C LYS A 436 10.32 -6.76 -13.20
N VAL A 437 9.88 -6.30 -12.03
CA VAL A 437 9.15 -5.04 -11.85
C VAL A 437 9.88 -4.19 -10.82
N GLY A 438 10.30 -2.97 -11.20
CA GLY A 438 10.94 -2.02 -10.28
C GLY A 438 12.20 -2.53 -9.59
N GLY A 439 12.99 -3.39 -10.25
CA GLY A 439 14.21 -3.97 -9.69
C GLY A 439 14.00 -5.17 -8.76
N LYS A 440 12.75 -5.58 -8.51
CA LYS A 440 12.42 -6.79 -7.73
C LYS A 440 12.05 -7.94 -8.65
N ASN A 441 12.45 -9.15 -8.27
CA ASN A 441 12.10 -10.38 -8.97
C ASN A 441 10.81 -10.95 -8.39
N HIS A 442 9.74 -10.94 -9.20
CA HIS A 442 8.51 -11.66 -8.93
C HIS A 442 8.48 -12.95 -9.77
N PRO A 443 7.68 -13.96 -9.37
CA PRO A 443 7.40 -15.10 -10.23
C PRO A 443 6.83 -14.65 -11.59
N PRO A 444 7.01 -15.47 -12.65
CA PRO A 444 6.40 -15.19 -13.95
C PRO A 444 4.89 -14.96 -13.87
N GLY A 445 4.37 -14.12 -14.75
CA GLY A 445 2.95 -13.88 -14.90
C GLY A 445 2.22 -15.18 -15.21
N LYS A 446 1.27 -15.54 -14.34
CA LYS A 446 0.59 -16.85 -14.35
C LYS A 446 -0.03 -17.22 -15.71
N GLY A 447 -0.71 -16.28 -16.36
CA GLY A 447 -1.29 -16.52 -17.70
C GLY A 447 -0.23 -16.70 -18.77
N SER A 448 0.69 -15.73 -18.87
CA SER A 448 1.74 -15.79 -19.89
C SER A 448 2.62 -17.03 -19.75
N ALA A 449 2.88 -17.48 -18.52
CA ALA A 449 3.67 -18.68 -18.30
C ALA A 449 2.93 -19.95 -18.73
N TYR A 450 1.63 -20.06 -18.42
CA TYR A 450 0.78 -21.15 -18.93
C TYR A 450 0.77 -21.18 -20.47
N MET A 451 0.53 -20.04 -21.12
CA MET A 451 0.53 -19.95 -22.59
C MET A 451 1.91 -20.29 -23.19
N PHE A 452 3.00 -19.99 -22.48
CA PHE A 452 4.36 -20.38 -22.87
C PHE A 452 4.70 -21.85 -22.55
N GLY A 453 3.85 -22.57 -21.83
CA GLY A 453 3.98 -24.01 -21.61
C GLY A 453 3.24 -24.85 -22.64
N LEU A 454 2.32 -24.25 -23.41
CA LEU A 454 1.48 -24.95 -24.37
C LEU A 454 2.29 -25.55 -25.52
N LYS A 455 1.81 -26.68 -26.02
CA LYS A 455 2.30 -27.41 -27.18
C LYS A 455 1.16 -27.75 -28.13
N ALA A 456 1.51 -28.01 -29.39
CA ALA A 456 0.54 -28.52 -30.35
C ALA A 456 -0.15 -29.79 -29.80
N GLY A 457 -1.47 -29.85 -29.94
CA GLY A 457 -2.32 -30.92 -29.42
C GLY A 457 -2.94 -30.64 -28.05
N ASP A 458 -2.41 -29.71 -27.25
CA ASP A 458 -2.97 -29.35 -25.95
C ASP A 458 -4.40 -28.80 -26.09
N ARG A 459 -5.25 -29.06 -25.09
CA ARG A 459 -6.62 -28.53 -25.03
C ARG A 459 -6.75 -27.45 -23.98
N LEU A 460 -7.55 -26.42 -24.28
CA LEU A 460 -7.85 -25.35 -23.35
C LEU A 460 -9.29 -24.86 -23.49
N GLN A 461 -9.75 -24.16 -22.45
CA GLN A 461 -11.05 -23.51 -22.42
C GLN A 461 -10.90 -22.00 -22.55
N TYR A 462 -11.87 -21.37 -23.22
CA TYR A 462 -11.92 -19.92 -23.34
C TYR A 462 -13.37 -19.41 -23.35
N SER A 463 -13.52 -18.12 -23.08
CA SER A 463 -14.79 -17.40 -23.26
C SER A 463 -14.54 -16.17 -24.13
N GLY A 464 -15.56 -15.75 -24.86
CA GLY A 464 -15.49 -14.61 -25.78
C GLY A 464 -16.26 -14.88 -27.06
N PRO A 465 -16.21 -13.93 -28.01
CA PRO A 465 -15.31 -12.79 -28.05
C PRO A 465 -15.78 -11.62 -27.19
N PHE A 466 -14.84 -10.78 -26.77
CA PHE A 466 -15.10 -9.55 -26.01
C PHE A 466 -14.39 -8.36 -26.67
N GLY A 467 -14.80 -7.14 -26.32
CA GLY A 467 -14.13 -5.91 -26.74
C GLY A 467 -14.91 -5.08 -27.76
N ASP A 468 -14.73 -3.76 -27.67
CA ASP A 468 -15.26 -2.76 -28.61
C ASP A 468 -14.15 -2.03 -29.36
N PHE A 469 -12.90 -2.49 -29.25
CA PHE A 469 -11.81 -1.96 -30.05
C PHE A 469 -11.99 -2.46 -31.48
N ALA A 470 -12.60 -1.63 -32.32
CA ALA A 470 -12.91 -1.95 -33.71
C ALA A 470 -12.54 -0.76 -34.60
N VAL A 471 -12.25 -1.05 -35.86
CA VAL A 471 -12.01 -0.01 -36.86
C VAL A 471 -13.31 0.76 -37.10
N ARG A 472 -13.22 2.09 -37.08
CA ARG A 472 -14.35 2.96 -37.45
C ARG A 472 -14.58 2.88 -38.95
N GLN A 473 -15.85 2.77 -39.32
CA GLN A 473 -16.28 2.80 -40.71
C GLN A 473 -16.09 4.21 -41.30
N GLY A 474 -15.72 4.28 -42.57
CA GLY A 474 -15.47 5.52 -43.30
C GLY A 474 -14.06 5.60 -43.91
N GLY A 475 -13.90 6.46 -44.91
CA GLY A 475 -12.65 6.62 -45.68
C GLY A 475 -11.63 7.57 -45.05
N ARG A 476 -11.66 7.78 -43.73
CA ARG A 476 -10.67 8.59 -43.01
C ARG A 476 -9.33 7.86 -42.95
N GLU A 477 -8.25 8.64 -43.03
CA GLU A 477 -6.88 8.15 -42.88
C GLU A 477 -6.71 7.46 -41.52
N LYS A 478 -6.02 6.32 -41.50
CA LYS A 478 -5.88 5.50 -40.29
C LYS A 478 -4.44 5.47 -39.81
N VAL A 479 -4.23 5.86 -38.55
CA VAL A 479 -2.91 5.85 -37.91
C VAL A 479 -2.89 4.84 -36.76
N PHE A 480 -2.22 3.73 -36.98
CA PHE A 480 -2.00 2.67 -36.00
C PHE A 480 -0.68 2.92 -35.26
N ILE A 481 -0.72 2.93 -33.93
CA ILE A 481 0.47 3.13 -33.08
C ILE A 481 0.53 2.00 -32.05
N GLY A 482 1.50 1.11 -32.23
CA GLY A 482 1.62 -0.14 -31.47
C GLY A 482 2.92 -0.28 -30.70
N GLY A 483 2.92 -1.16 -29.70
CA GLY A 483 4.15 -1.61 -29.05
C GLY A 483 3.98 -2.92 -28.27
N GLY A 484 5.02 -3.75 -28.23
CA GLY A 484 4.99 -5.07 -27.59
C GLY A 484 3.83 -5.94 -28.10
N ALA A 485 3.11 -6.61 -27.20
CA ALA A 485 1.94 -7.43 -27.58
C ALA A 485 0.79 -6.62 -28.23
N GLY A 486 0.86 -5.28 -28.21
CA GLY A 486 -0.06 -4.39 -28.91
C GLY A 486 -0.10 -4.60 -30.43
N MET A 487 0.87 -5.32 -30.98
CA MET A 487 0.86 -5.79 -32.36
C MET A 487 -0.39 -6.62 -32.69
N ALA A 488 -0.89 -7.48 -31.78
CA ALA A 488 -1.99 -8.39 -32.10
C ALA A 488 -3.25 -7.69 -32.65
N PRO A 489 -3.95 -6.84 -31.87
CA PRO A 489 -5.20 -6.27 -32.36
C PRO A 489 -4.98 -5.33 -33.56
N LEU A 490 -3.85 -4.61 -33.60
CA LEU A 490 -3.54 -3.70 -34.71
C LEU A 490 -3.25 -4.46 -36.00
N ARG A 491 -2.49 -5.56 -35.93
CA ARG A 491 -2.24 -6.47 -37.06
C ARG A 491 -3.53 -7.07 -37.59
N ALA A 492 -4.43 -7.51 -36.70
CA ALA A 492 -5.73 -8.03 -37.10
C ALA A 492 -6.53 -6.98 -37.88
N MET A 493 -6.57 -5.73 -37.39
CA MET A 493 -7.28 -4.64 -38.06
C MET A 493 -6.68 -4.28 -39.41
N VAL A 494 -5.35 -4.16 -39.50
CA VAL A 494 -4.66 -3.82 -40.75
C VAL A 494 -4.92 -4.89 -41.81
N ARG A 495 -4.76 -6.18 -41.46
CA ARG A 495 -5.05 -7.28 -42.38
C ARG A 495 -6.49 -7.31 -42.84
N ASP A 496 -7.43 -7.04 -41.94
CA ASP A 496 -8.85 -7.03 -42.28
C ASP A 496 -9.20 -5.93 -43.28
N LEU A 497 -8.60 -4.74 -43.11
CA LEU A 497 -8.82 -3.59 -43.99
C LEU A 497 -8.22 -3.82 -45.38
N LEU A 498 -6.96 -4.26 -45.45
CA LEU A 498 -6.28 -4.49 -46.73
C LEU A 498 -6.98 -5.57 -47.55
N ASP A 499 -7.33 -6.70 -46.92
CA ASP A 499 -8.07 -7.77 -47.60
C ASP A 499 -9.50 -7.36 -48.01
N SER A 500 -10.10 -6.38 -47.32
CA SER A 500 -11.41 -5.82 -47.70
C SER A 500 -11.31 -4.78 -48.82
N GLY A 501 -10.12 -4.47 -49.33
CA GLY A 501 -9.91 -3.47 -50.37
C GLY A 501 -10.01 -2.03 -49.87
N ALA A 502 -9.63 -1.77 -48.62
CA ALA A 502 -9.51 -0.40 -48.12
C ALA A 502 -8.56 0.43 -48.99
N THR A 503 -8.94 1.66 -49.31
CA THR A 503 -8.18 2.56 -50.22
C THR A 503 -7.70 3.83 -49.52
N GLU A 504 -8.22 4.11 -48.32
CA GLU A 504 -7.74 5.20 -47.49
C GLU A 504 -6.26 5.00 -47.10
N PRO A 505 -5.50 6.10 -46.88
CA PRO A 505 -4.14 6.01 -46.38
C PRO A 505 -4.09 5.36 -44.99
N MET A 506 -3.13 4.48 -44.79
CA MET A 506 -2.92 3.72 -43.56
C MET A 506 -1.45 3.81 -43.14
N HIS A 507 -1.20 4.28 -41.92
CA HIS A 507 0.13 4.38 -41.34
C HIS A 507 0.23 3.49 -40.12
N PHE A 508 1.18 2.55 -40.10
CA PHE A 508 1.43 1.72 -38.94
C PHE A 508 2.83 1.95 -38.36
N TRP A 509 2.86 2.59 -37.19
CA TRP A 509 4.06 2.86 -36.41
C TRP A 509 4.15 1.89 -35.24
N TYR A 510 5.25 1.15 -35.13
CA TYR A 510 5.43 0.15 -34.08
C TYR A 510 6.73 0.34 -33.31
N GLY A 511 6.63 0.44 -31.99
CA GLY A 511 7.76 0.55 -31.08
C GLY A 511 8.22 -0.80 -30.51
N ALA A 512 9.51 -1.08 -30.64
CA ALA A 512 10.19 -2.20 -29.97
C ALA A 512 11.47 -1.71 -29.28
N ARG A 513 12.06 -2.52 -28.40
CA ARG A 513 13.35 -2.19 -27.76
C ARG A 513 14.49 -2.39 -28.76
N SER A 514 14.56 -3.61 -29.29
CA SER A 514 15.52 -4.08 -30.29
C SER A 514 14.77 -4.63 -31.50
N ALA A 515 15.46 -4.82 -32.63
CA ALA A 515 14.88 -5.46 -33.80
C ALA A 515 14.42 -6.90 -33.48
N ALA A 516 15.15 -7.59 -32.59
CA ALA A 516 14.82 -8.95 -32.14
C ALA A 516 13.55 -9.02 -31.28
N ASP A 517 13.09 -7.90 -30.71
CA ASP A 517 11.85 -7.81 -29.94
C ASP A 517 10.62 -7.53 -30.80
N ALA A 518 10.77 -7.26 -32.10
CA ALA A 518 9.66 -6.87 -32.97
C ALA A 518 9.06 -8.11 -33.69
N PRO A 519 7.81 -8.52 -33.39
CA PRO A 519 7.17 -9.63 -34.08
C PRO A 519 6.61 -9.19 -35.45
N TYR A 520 6.49 -10.13 -36.38
CA TYR A 520 5.86 -9.95 -37.70
C TYR A 520 6.49 -8.85 -38.60
N VAL A 521 7.77 -8.50 -38.39
CA VAL A 521 8.42 -7.44 -39.17
C VAL A 521 8.40 -7.71 -40.68
N ASP A 522 8.72 -8.93 -41.09
CA ASP A 522 8.77 -9.28 -42.52
C ASP A 522 7.38 -9.29 -43.16
N GLU A 523 6.35 -9.71 -42.43
CA GLU A 523 4.97 -9.62 -42.89
C GLU A 523 4.53 -8.17 -43.07
N MET A 524 4.81 -7.30 -42.10
CA MET A 524 4.41 -5.89 -42.20
C MET A 524 5.16 -5.15 -43.32
N LYS A 525 6.43 -5.52 -43.58
CA LYS A 525 7.18 -5.02 -44.75
C LYS A 525 6.55 -5.49 -46.05
N ALA A 526 6.27 -6.78 -46.18
CA ALA A 526 5.65 -7.34 -47.37
C ALA A 526 4.28 -6.70 -47.67
N LEU A 527 3.48 -6.39 -46.65
CA LEU A 527 2.25 -5.63 -46.81
C LEU A 527 2.52 -4.19 -47.31
N GLY A 528 3.53 -3.52 -46.77
CA GLY A 528 3.93 -2.17 -47.24
C GLY A 528 4.45 -2.15 -48.67
N ASP A 529 5.07 -3.23 -49.12
CA ASP A 529 5.55 -3.39 -50.50
C ASP A 529 4.40 -3.77 -51.47
N SER A 530 3.32 -4.37 -50.95
CA SER A 530 2.19 -4.85 -51.77
C SER A 530 1.03 -3.86 -51.90
N PHE A 531 0.92 -2.89 -51.00
CA PHE A 531 -0.21 -1.96 -50.93
C PHE A 531 0.28 -0.51 -50.86
N ASP A 532 0.07 0.25 -51.93
CA ASP A 532 0.51 1.65 -52.05
C ASP A 532 -0.08 2.58 -50.97
N ASN A 533 -1.24 2.24 -50.43
CA ASN A 533 -1.91 3.00 -49.37
C ASN A 533 -1.48 2.58 -47.95
N PHE A 534 -0.55 1.64 -47.77
CA PHE A 534 -0.10 1.18 -46.46
C PHE A 534 1.38 1.45 -46.21
N ILE A 535 1.68 2.21 -45.17
CA ILE A 535 3.04 2.59 -44.79
C ILE A 535 3.39 2.00 -43.42
N TRP A 536 4.37 1.09 -43.41
CA TRP A 536 4.93 0.48 -42.20
C TRP A 536 6.20 1.19 -41.72
N ARG A 537 6.26 1.48 -40.41
CA ARG A 537 7.42 2.09 -39.74
C ARG A 537 7.72 1.42 -38.41
N LEU A 538 8.84 0.70 -38.35
CA LEU A 538 9.42 0.21 -37.10
C LEU A 538 10.20 1.33 -36.40
N VAL A 539 10.15 1.38 -35.07
CA VAL A 539 10.90 2.34 -34.23
C VAL A 539 11.56 1.57 -33.08
N LEU A 540 12.87 1.78 -32.89
CA LEU A 540 13.67 1.05 -31.89
C LEU A 540 14.13 1.98 -30.76
N SER A 541 13.82 1.65 -29.50
CA SER A 541 14.14 2.51 -28.37
C SER A 541 15.56 2.31 -27.80
N GLU A 542 16.14 1.12 -27.98
CA GLU A 542 17.44 0.74 -27.38
C GLU A 542 18.55 0.51 -28.42
N GLU A 543 18.22 0.44 -29.73
CA GLU A 543 19.19 0.39 -30.83
C GLU A 543 19.34 1.76 -31.51
N ARG A 544 20.58 2.17 -31.80
CA ARG A 544 20.91 3.45 -32.45
C ARG A 544 21.85 3.25 -33.63
N GLY A 545 21.78 4.15 -34.62
CA GLY A 545 22.71 4.20 -35.75
C GLY A 545 22.41 3.21 -36.89
N GLY A 546 21.29 2.48 -36.81
CA GLY A 546 20.79 1.64 -37.89
C GLY A 546 19.86 2.38 -38.87
N PRO A 547 19.39 1.70 -39.94
CA PRO A 547 18.48 2.29 -40.94
C PRO A 547 17.06 2.53 -40.41
N VAL A 548 16.73 2.04 -39.20
CA VAL A 548 15.42 2.16 -38.57
C VAL A 548 15.41 3.36 -37.61
N PRO A 549 14.36 4.19 -37.58
CA PRO A 549 14.22 5.29 -36.63
C PRO A 549 14.44 4.86 -35.18
N SER A 550 15.27 5.61 -34.45
CA SER A 550 15.53 5.37 -33.03
C SER A 550 14.71 6.31 -32.13
N GLY A 551 14.31 5.85 -30.95
CA GLY A 551 13.59 6.63 -29.95
C GLY A 551 12.24 6.04 -29.55
N MET A 552 11.38 6.87 -28.97
CA MET A 552 10.05 6.44 -28.55
C MET A 552 9.06 6.55 -29.71
N VAL A 553 8.20 5.54 -29.92
CA VAL A 553 7.26 5.50 -31.06
C VAL A 553 6.35 6.73 -31.16
N HIS A 554 5.91 7.29 -30.03
CA HIS A 554 5.05 8.48 -30.01
C HIS A 554 5.78 9.77 -30.43
N GLU A 555 7.10 9.82 -30.29
CA GLU A 555 7.93 10.93 -30.77
C GLU A 555 8.22 10.75 -32.26
N ALA A 556 8.56 9.53 -32.68
CA ALA A 556 8.81 9.19 -34.07
C ALA A 556 7.60 9.45 -34.97
N VAL A 557 6.39 9.03 -34.56
CA VAL A 557 5.16 9.32 -35.32
C VAL A 557 4.81 10.80 -35.32
N ARG A 558 5.06 11.52 -34.21
CA ARG A 558 4.85 12.96 -34.13
C ARG A 558 5.74 13.68 -35.14
N ASP A 559 7.03 13.35 -35.18
CA ASP A 559 8.01 14.07 -35.99
C ASP A 559 8.00 13.62 -37.45
N GLY A 560 7.70 12.35 -37.71
CA GLY A 560 7.70 11.76 -39.06
C GLY A 560 6.37 11.79 -39.80
N LEU A 561 5.25 12.14 -39.13
CA LEU A 561 3.93 12.22 -39.76
C LEU A 561 3.11 13.39 -39.21
N LEU A 562 2.81 13.39 -37.90
CA LEU A 562 1.72 14.20 -37.37
C LEU A 562 2.00 15.71 -37.33
N ARG A 563 3.24 16.12 -37.09
CA ARG A 563 3.61 17.54 -36.97
C ARG A 563 3.45 18.29 -38.29
N ALA A 564 3.69 17.61 -39.41
CA ALA A 564 3.59 18.17 -40.76
C ALA A 564 2.26 17.82 -41.45
N HIS A 565 1.36 17.09 -40.78
CA HIS A 565 0.13 16.63 -41.38
C HIS A 565 -0.84 17.80 -41.62
N PRO A 566 -1.42 17.95 -42.83
CA PRO A 566 -2.24 19.10 -43.19
C PRO A 566 -3.57 19.16 -42.42
N ASP A 567 -4.18 18.02 -42.10
CA ASP A 567 -5.43 17.95 -41.34
C ASP A 567 -5.52 16.71 -40.44
N LEU A 568 -5.20 16.86 -39.15
CA LEU A 568 -5.34 15.77 -38.16
C LEU A 568 -6.81 15.44 -37.82
N GLN A 569 -7.78 16.26 -38.22
CA GLN A 569 -9.21 16.00 -38.00
C GLN A 569 -9.79 14.99 -39.00
N ALA A 570 -9.07 14.75 -40.10
CA ALA A 570 -9.36 13.73 -41.10
C ALA A 570 -8.78 12.34 -40.74
N CYS A 571 -8.03 12.22 -39.64
CA CYS A 571 -7.42 10.96 -39.20
C CYS A 571 -8.21 10.27 -38.08
N ASP A 572 -8.19 8.94 -38.07
CA ASP A 572 -8.57 8.09 -36.95
C ASP A 572 -7.33 7.37 -36.38
N PHE A 573 -7.19 7.38 -35.05
CA PHE A 573 -6.03 6.83 -34.36
C PHE A 573 -6.38 5.55 -33.61
N TYR A 574 -5.55 4.52 -33.77
CA TYR A 574 -5.72 3.22 -33.14
C TYR A 574 -4.47 2.87 -32.32
N LEU A 575 -4.61 2.85 -31.00
CA LEU A 575 -3.48 2.70 -30.08
C LEU A 575 -3.56 1.39 -29.30
N CYS A 576 -2.49 0.61 -29.28
CA CYS A 576 -2.44 -0.59 -28.44
C CYS A 576 -1.02 -0.90 -27.97
N GLY A 577 -0.83 -1.11 -26.67
CA GLY A 577 0.48 -1.47 -26.13
C GLY A 577 0.63 -1.22 -24.64
N PRO A 578 1.87 -1.09 -24.13
CA PRO A 578 2.13 -0.91 -22.70
C PRO A 578 1.50 0.40 -22.15
N PRO A 579 1.05 0.43 -20.89
CA PRO A 579 0.43 1.61 -20.29
C PRO A 579 1.25 2.91 -20.41
N PRO A 580 2.59 2.92 -20.21
CA PRO A 580 3.40 4.13 -20.40
C PRO A 580 3.36 4.66 -21.85
N MET A 581 3.33 3.76 -22.83
CA MET A 581 3.24 4.14 -24.25
C MET A 581 1.87 4.75 -24.54
N LEU A 582 0.79 4.08 -24.12
CA LEU A 582 -0.58 4.60 -24.31
C LEU A 582 -0.76 5.98 -23.67
N ALA A 583 -0.27 6.17 -22.44
CA ALA A 583 -0.35 7.46 -21.74
C ALA A 583 0.42 8.55 -22.49
N ALA A 584 1.65 8.28 -22.92
CA ALA A 584 2.48 9.24 -23.66
C ALA A 584 1.88 9.60 -25.03
N THR A 585 1.42 8.60 -25.80
CA THR A 585 0.80 8.84 -27.11
C THR A 585 -0.49 9.64 -26.99
N ARG A 586 -1.37 9.31 -26.04
CA ARG A 586 -2.63 10.06 -25.84
C ARG A 586 -2.37 11.51 -25.39
N ALA A 587 -1.40 11.71 -24.50
CA ALA A 587 -1.01 13.05 -24.09
C ALA A 587 -0.44 13.87 -25.26
N MET A 588 0.34 13.22 -26.15
CA MET A 588 0.86 13.84 -27.37
C MET A 588 -0.27 14.21 -28.34
N LEU A 589 -1.19 13.29 -28.66
CA LEU A 589 -2.33 13.55 -29.56
C LEU A 589 -3.22 14.69 -29.04
N LYS A 590 -3.49 14.71 -27.73
CA LYS A 590 -4.25 15.81 -27.10
C LYS A 590 -3.56 17.17 -27.25
N LYS A 591 -2.22 17.22 -27.12
CA LYS A 591 -1.44 18.45 -27.33
C LYS A 591 -1.47 18.92 -28.79
N LEU A 592 -1.62 17.99 -29.74
CA LEU A 592 -1.79 18.30 -31.16
C LEU A 592 -3.24 18.65 -31.56
N GLY A 593 -4.18 18.70 -30.60
CA GLY A 593 -5.57 19.05 -30.86
C GLY A 593 -6.43 17.92 -31.44
N VAL A 594 -5.96 16.68 -31.40
CA VAL A 594 -6.78 15.51 -31.77
C VAL A 594 -7.86 15.30 -30.73
N ARG A 595 -9.11 15.16 -31.18
CA ARG A 595 -10.26 14.97 -30.30
C ARG A 595 -10.32 13.54 -29.77
N ASP A 596 -10.84 13.37 -28.56
CA ASP A 596 -10.93 12.04 -27.92
C ASP A 596 -11.78 11.06 -28.75
N GLU A 597 -12.79 11.55 -29.49
CA GLU A 597 -13.64 10.71 -30.34
C GLU A 597 -12.88 10.14 -31.55
N GLN A 598 -11.72 10.69 -31.92
CA GLN A 598 -10.87 10.19 -33.00
C GLN A 598 -9.87 9.13 -32.50
N VAL A 599 -9.74 8.90 -31.20
CA VAL A 599 -8.73 8.00 -30.64
C VAL A 599 -9.41 6.75 -30.08
N ALA A 600 -9.23 5.62 -30.76
CA ALA A 600 -9.57 4.30 -30.24
C ALA A 600 -8.32 3.69 -29.62
N PHE A 601 -8.45 3.06 -28.45
CA PHE A 601 -7.32 2.37 -27.83
C PHE A 601 -7.76 1.12 -27.08
N ASP A 602 -6.88 0.13 -27.05
CA ASP A 602 -6.97 -1.03 -26.17
C ASP A 602 -5.82 -1.01 -25.16
N ASP A 603 -6.17 -1.14 -23.89
CA ASP A 603 -5.24 -1.17 -22.77
C ASP A 603 -5.36 -2.55 -22.17
N PHE A 604 -4.27 -3.31 -22.15
CA PHE A 604 -4.27 -4.71 -21.72
C PHE A 604 -4.58 -4.91 -20.23
N LYS A 605 -4.66 -3.83 -19.43
CA LYS A 605 -5.04 -3.88 -18.00
C LYS A 605 -4.18 -4.88 -17.21
N ILE A 606 -2.87 -4.85 -17.47
CA ILE A 606 -1.84 -5.74 -16.87
C ILE A 606 -1.13 -5.04 -15.72
#